data_AF-A0A0A2YR14-F1
#
_entry.id   AF-A0A0A2YR14-F1
#
_cell.length_a   1.000
_cell.length_b   1.000
_cell.length_c   1.000
_cell.angle_alpha   90.00
_cell.angle_beta   90.00
_cell.angle_gamma   90.00
#
_symmetry.space_group_name_H-M   'P 1'
#
loop_
_entity.id
_entity.type
_entity.pdbx_description
1 polymer ?
#
loop_
_entity_poly.entity_id
_entity_poly.type
_entity_poly.pdbx_seq_one_letter_code
_entity_poly.pdbx_strand_id
1 'polypeptide(L)'
;MLSKERKSQMVESLKKDYVVLTDIVVEVVADTMADMWVLSWEKRQPVELESDQKRLLEIKKAYSDLYLQDQEKAVDMIEKIYELSDKYSRLRKSKGL
;
A
#
# COMPACT_ATOMS: atom_id res chain seq x y z
N MET A 1 -11.04 -0.82 4.87
CA MET A 1 -10.66 -0.38 6.22
C MET A 1 -10.46 -1.62 7.09
N LEU A 2 -9.31 -1.75 7.74
CA LEU A 2 -8.94 -2.86 8.62
C LEU A 2 -9.77 -2.82 9.91
N SER A 3 -10.17 -3.99 10.42
CA SER A 3 -10.82 -4.06 11.73
C SER A 3 -9.84 -3.66 12.85
N LYS A 4 -10.38 -3.20 13.99
CA LYS A 4 -9.56 -2.87 15.18
C LYS A 4 -8.70 -4.06 15.63
N GLU A 5 -9.27 -5.26 15.61
CA GLU A 5 -8.57 -6.49 15.92
C GLU A 5 -7.40 -6.74 14.96
N ARG A 6 -7.63 -6.58 13.64
CA ARG A 6 -6.59 -6.78 12.64
C ARG A 6 -5.47 -5.76 12.77
N LYS A 7 -5.81 -4.49 13.06
CA LYS A 7 -4.81 -3.45 13.35
C LYS A 7 -3.96 -3.82 14.56
N SER A 8 -4.57 -4.25 15.66
CA SER A 8 -3.85 -4.69 16.86
C SER A 8 -2.91 -5.87 16.58
N GLN A 9 -3.35 -6.87 15.81
CA GLN A 9 -2.49 -7.99 15.40
C GLN A 9 -1.29 -7.53 14.57
N MET A 10 -1.48 -6.58 13.65
CA MET A 10 -0.40 -6.03 12.84
C MET A 10 0.61 -5.24 13.68
N VAL A 11 0.13 -4.44 14.63
CA VAL A 11 1.00 -3.71 15.58
C VAL A 11 1.87 -4.69 16.36
N GLU A 12 1.27 -5.75 16.92
CA GLU A 12 2.02 -6.77 17.67
C GLU A 12 3.00 -7.54 16.78
N SER A 13 2.65 -7.78 15.51
CA SER A 13 3.58 -8.35 14.53
C SER A 13 4.80 -7.44 14.34
N LEU A 14 4.61 -6.13 14.13
CA LEU A 14 5.73 -5.19 13.94
C LEU A 14 6.63 -5.10 15.17
N LYS A 15 6.08 -5.18 16.38
CA LYS A 15 6.87 -5.17 17.62
C LYS A 15 7.69 -6.44 17.80
N LYS A 16 7.14 -7.60 17.41
CA LYS A 16 7.77 -8.90 17.61
C LYS A 16 8.81 -9.22 16.53
N ASP A 17 8.43 -9.05 15.27
CA ASP A 17 9.27 -9.27 14.10
C ASP A 17 8.70 -8.46 12.94
N TYR A 18 9.29 -7.28 12.72
CA TYR A 18 8.83 -6.36 11.70
C TYR A 18 9.05 -6.90 10.29
N VAL A 19 10.04 -7.79 10.08
CA VAL A 19 10.54 -8.17 8.75
C VAL A 19 9.41 -8.73 7.90
N VAL A 20 8.67 -9.70 8.42
CA VAL A 20 7.60 -10.39 7.67
C VAL A 20 6.51 -9.43 7.20
N LEU A 21 6.04 -8.53 8.08
CA LEU A 21 5.00 -7.59 7.68
C LEU A 21 5.56 -6.50 6.76
N THR A 22 6.80 -6.07 6.97
CA THR A 22 7.48 -5.11 6.10
C THR A 22 7.67 -5.66 4.69
N ASP A 23 8.07 -6.92 4.54
CA ASP A 23 8.22 -7.56 3.22
C ASP A 23 6.90 -7.57 2.46
N ILE A 24 5.81 -7.97 3.12
CA ILE A 24 4.45 -7.94 2.53
C ILE A 24 4.07 -6.52 2.10
N VAL A 25 4.36 -5.51 2.93
CA VAL A 25 4.06 -4.11 2.59
C VAL A 25 4.86 -3.64 1.37
N VAL A 26 6.13 -4.02 1.27
CA VAL A 26 6.99 -3.69 0.12
C VAL A 26 6.47 -4.36 -1.16
N GLU A 27 6.10 -5.63 -1.09
CA GLU A 27 5.51 -6.37 -2.21
C GLU A 27 4.23 -5.69 -2.71
N VAL A 28 3.31 -5.36 -1.80
CA VAL A 28 2.03 -4.73 -2.15
C VAL A 28 2.25 -3.35 -2.78
N VAL A 29 3.23 -2.58 -2.31
CA VAL A 29 3.59 -1.30 -2.96
C VAL A 29 4.13 -1.53 -4.37
N ALA A 30 4.99 -2.53 -4.57
CA ALA A 30 5.55 -2.86 -5.87
C ALA A 30 4.46 -3.31 -6.86
N ASP A 31 3.57 -4.20 -6.43
CA ASP A 31 2.44 -4.68 -7.24
C ASP A 31 1.49 -3.53 -7.60
N THR A 32 1.20 -2.64 -6.66
CA THR A 32 0.34 -1.48 -6.92
C THR A 32 0.98 -0.52 -7.93
N MET A 33 2.29 -0.28 -7.84
CA MET A 33 3.02 0.50 -8.84
C MET A 33 3.00 -0.17 -10.22
N ALA A 34 3.13 -1.50 -10.27
CA ALA A 34 3.04 -2.25 -11.52
C ALA A 34 1.63 -2.14 -12.14
N ASP A 35 0.57 -2.29 -11.36
CA ASP A 35 -0.82 -2.07 -11.82
C ASP A 35 -1.01 -0.66 -12.40
N MET A 36 -0.47 0.36 -11.73
CA MET A 36 -0.48 1.75 -12.21
C MET A 36 0.27 1.93 -13.54
N TRP A 37 1.44 1.30 -13.70
CA TRP A 37 2.21 1.35 -14.94
C TRP A 37 1.52 0.64 -16.09
N VAL A 38 0.93 -0.54 -15.86
CA VAL A 38 0.15 -1.26 -16.88
C VAL A 38 -0.99 -0.38 -17.40
N LEU A 39 -1.72 0.29 -16.52
CA LEU A 39 -2.79 1.22 -16.93
C LEU A 39 -2.27 2.40 -17.74
N SER A 40 -1.09 2.93 -17.39
CA SER A 40 -0.43 4.01 -18.14
C SER A 40 -0.01 3.56 -19.54
N TRP A 41 0.62 2.39 -19.65
CA TRP A 41 1.08 1.82 -20.93
C TRP A 41 -0.08 1.54 -21.89
N GLU A 42 -1.20 1.05 -21.36
CA GLU A 42 -2.42 0.78 -22.12
C GLU A 42 -3.23 2.04 -22.46
N LYS A 43 -2.77 3.23 -22.03
CA LYS A 43 -3.49 4.51 -22.17
C LYS A 43 -4.90 4.47 -21.55
N ARG A 44 -5.07 3.70 -20.48
CA ARG A 44 -6.33 3.50 -19.72
C ARG A 44 -6.26 4.07 -18.31
N GLN A 45 -5.30 4.95 -18.05
CA GLN A 45 -5.07 5.53 -16.74
C GLN A 45 -6.20 6.50 -16.33
N PRO A 46 -6.50 6.57 -15.01
CA PRO A 46 -7.34 7.61 -14.47
C PRO A 46 -6.58 8.95 -14.42
N VAL A 47 -7.32 10.06 -14.26
CA VAL A 47 -6.73 11.42 -14.22
C VAL A 47 -5.79 11.57 -13.02
N GLU A 48 -6.10 10.92 -11.90
CA GLU A 48 -5.35 10.99 -10.66
C GLU A 48 -4.14 10.04 -10.57
N LEU A 49 -3.79 9.31 -11.64
CA LEU A 49 -2.71 8.31 -11.62
C LEU A 49 -1.39 8.87 -11.07
N GLU A 50 -0.92 9.99 -11.61
CA GLU A 50 0.38 10.57 -11.24
C GLU A 50 0.38 11.05 -9.77
N SER A 51 -0.73 11.65 -9.32
CA SER A 51 -0.85 12.05 -7.91
C SER A 51 -0.91 10.86 -6.98
N ASP A 52 -1.59 9.77 -7.38
CA ASP A 52 -1.68 8.56 -6.57
C ASP A 52 -0.35 7.80 -6.51
N GLN A 53 0.44 7.81 -7.59
CA GLN A 53 1.82 7.28 -7.58
C GLN A 53 2.69 8.03 -6.57
N LYS A 54 2.66 9.38 -6.60
CA LYS A 54 3.39 10.20 -5.63
C LYS A 54 2.93 9.91 -4.21
N ARG A 55 1.62 9.84 -4.00
CA ARG A 55 1.03 9.52 -2.70
C ARG A 55 1.46 8.13 -2.20
N LEU A 56 1.49 7.12 -3.07
CA LEU A 56 1.94 5.77 -2.69
C LEU A 56 3.40 5.77 -2.22
N LEU A 57 4.28 6.50 -2.92
CA LEU A 57 5.68 6.65 -2.53
C LEU A 57 5.84 7.42 -1.22
N GLU A 58 5.06 8.47 -1.01
CA GLU A 58 5.04 9.23 0.25
C GLU A 58 4.58 8.36 1.42
N ILE A 59 3.51 7.56 1.24
CA ILE A 59 3.02 6.64 2.26
C ILE A 59 4.06 5.54 2.54
N LYS A 60 4.70 4.97 1.52
CA LYS A 60 5.79 3.99 1.67
C LYS A 60 6.93 4.59 2.51
N LYS A 61 7.33 5.82 2.20
CA LYS A 61 8.38 6.52 2.94
C LYS A 61 7.97 6.71 4.40
N ALA A 62 6.77 7.23 4.66
CA ALA A 62 6.26 7.42 6.01
C ALA A 62 6.20 6.10 6.79
N TYR A 63 5.74 5.01 6.16
CA TYR A 63 5.79 3.67 6.77
C TYR A 63 7.23 3.27 7.15
N SER A 64 8.18 3.48 6.25
CA SER A 64 9.61 3.16 6.44
C SER A 64 10.22 3.93 7.62
N ASP A 65 9.79 5.17 7.84
CA ASP A 65 10.23 5.99 8.97
C ASP A 65 9.59 5.54 10.30
N LEU A 66 8.41 4.90 10.25
CA LEU A 66 7.57 4.60 11.42
C LEU A 66 7.66 3.15 11.92
N TYR A 67 7.94 2.14 11.09
CA TYR A 67 7.72 0.74 11.49
C TYR A 67 8.56 0.26 12.70
N LEU A 68 9.68 0.93 13.00
CA LEU A 68 10.47 0.70 14.23
C LEU A 68 10.16 1.71 15.35
N GLN A 69 9.61 2.87 15.01
CA GLN A 69 9.47 4.01 15.93
C GLN A 69 8.06 4.14 16.53
N ASP A 70 7.03 3.90 15.71
CA ASP A 70 5.62 4.10 16.04
C ASP A 70 4.77 3.12 15.20
N GLN A 71 4.63 1.88 15.71
CA GLN A 71 3.98 0.79 14.99
C GLN A 71 2.49 1.04 14.76
N GLU A 72 1.82 1.79 15.65
CA GLU A 72 0.41 2.14 15.47
C GLU A 72 0.22 3.00 14.22
N LYS A 73 1.03 4.07 14.08
CA LYS A 73 0.99 4.90 12.88
C LYS A 73 1.53 4.18 11.65
N ALA A 74 2.49 3.27 11.81
CA ALA A 74 2.95 2.43 10.70
C ALA A 74 1.79 1.60 10.14
N VAL A 75 0.96 0.99 10.99
CA VAL A 75 -0.23 0.24 10.57
C VAL A 75 -1.27 1.12 9.87
N ASP A 76 -1.43 2.38 10.29
CA ASP A 76 -2.27 3.33 9.55
C ASP A 76 -1.74 3.62 8.14
N MET A 77 -0.42 3.58 7.92
CA MET A 77 0.15 3.69 6.57
C MET A 77 -0.13 2.43 5.75
N ILE A 78 -0.04 1.23 6.35
CA ILE A 78 -0.40 -0.04 5.68
C ILE A 78 -1.84 0.00 5.17
N GLU A 79 -2.77 0.52 5.97
CA GLU A 79 -4.16 0.67 5.55
C GLU A 79 -4.30 1.55 4.31
N LYS A 80 -3.62 2.70 4.28
CA LYS A 80 -3.63 3.61 3.12
C LYS A 80 -2.98 2.98 1.88
N ILE A 81 -1.98 2.12 2.06
CA ILE A 81 -1.38 1.33 0.96
C ILE A 81 -2.43 0.37 0.40
N TYR A 82 -3.15 -0.35 1.27
CA TYR A 82 -4.21 -1.27 0.83
C TYR A 82 -5.38 -0.57 0.13
N GLU A 83 -5.72 0.65 0.51
CA GLU A 83 -6.74 1.45 -0.20
C GLU A 83 -6.33 1.74 -1.64
N LEU A 84 -5.07 2.14 -1.87
CA LEU A 84 -4.55 2.37 -3.22
C LEU A 84 -4.42 1.04 -4.00
N SER A 85 -3.94 -0.02 -3.34
CA SER A 85 -3.81 -1.34 -3.95
C SER A 85 -5.17 -1.88 -4.43
N ASP A 86 -6.21 -1.83 -3.60
CA ASP A 86 -7.56 -2.28 -3.97
C ASP A 86 -8.14 -1.43 -5.11
N LYS A 87 -7.95 -0.11 -5.07
CA LYS A 87 -8.36 0.80 -6.15
C LYS A 87 -7.77 0.37 -7.49
N TYR A 88 -6.44 0.22 -7.57
CA TYR A 88 -5.75 -0.03 -8.83
C TYR A 88 -5.89 -1.48 -9.30
N SER A 89 -5.94 -2.45 -8.38
CA SER A 89 -6.23 -3.85 -8.72
C SER A 89 -7.62 -3.98 -9.36
N ARG A 90 -8.64 -3.33 -8.79
CA ARG A 90 -10.00 -3.33 -9.37
C ARG A 90 -10.05 -2.59 -10.68
N LEU A 91 -9.37 -1.46 -10.79
CA LEU A 91 -9.34 -0.70 -12.03
C LEU A 91 -8.70 -1.51 -13.15
N ARG A 92 -7.54 -2.14 -12.91
CA ARG A 92 -6.89 -3.02 -13.88
C ARG A 92 -7.83 -4.14 -14.33
N LYS A 93 -8.41 -4.89 -13.38
CA LYS A 93 -9.36 -5.97 -13.67
C LYS A 93 -10.59 -5.49 -14.46
N SER A 94 -11.15 -4.33 -14.13
CA SER A 94 -12.30 -3.75 -14.84
C SER A 94 -12.00 -3.40 -16.29
N LYS A 95 -10.72 -3.19 -16.62
CA LYS A 95 -10.23 -2.92 -17.98
C LYS A 95 -9.81 -4.21 -18.72
N GLY A 96 -9.97 -5.38 -18.11
CA GLY A 96 -9.60 -6.68 -18.69
C GLY A 96 -8.08 -6.90 -18.79
N LEU A 97 -7.32 -6.25 -17.91
CA LEU A 97 -5.85 -6.31 -17.84
C LEU A 97 -5.40 -7.14 -16.64
#